data_AF-A0A7C5KB16-F1
#
_entry.id   AF-A0A7C5KB16-F1
#
_cell.length_a   1.000
_cell.length_b   1.000
_cell.length_c   1.000
_cell.angle_alpha   90.00
_cell.angle_beta   90.00
_cell.angle_gamma   90.00
#
_symmetry.space_group_name_H-M   'P 1'
#
loop_
_entity.id
_entity.type
_entity.pdbx_description
1 polymer ?
#
loop_
_entity_poly.entity_id
_entity_poly.type
_entity_poly.pdbx_seq_one_letter_code
_entity_poly.pdbx_strand_id
1 'polypeptide(L)'
;MMLKRQFEKIKDRLVYCGFLVKDIKEIQYGFQMRVAYGEEEGVIRVFESKKYGVKLDTSLIRGYDLAKRVDICLGNNKTESDLTKLEEEGQFDFYVGSDESGKGDYFGPLVIAGTMVSNENLNRLESLGIKDSKLLKEDRIFYLESEILRLRIPYKR
;
A
#
# COMPACT_ATOMS: atom_id res chain seq x y z
N MET A 1 -23.96 10.48 18.75
CA MET A 1 -22.95 11.41 18.19
C MET A 1 -21.52 10.83 18.23
N MET A 2 -21.13 10.11 19.29
CA MET A 2 -19.78 9.52 19.42
C MET A 2 -19.54 8.30 18.52
N LEU A 3 -20.52 7.39 18.40
CA LEU A 3 -20.45 6.17 17.57
C LEU A 3 -20.25 6.48 16.08
N LYS A 4 -21.06 7.40 15.52
CA LYS A 4 -20.94 7.82 14.12
C LYS A 4 -19.56 8.42 13.81
N ARG A 5 -19.00 9.23 14.72
CA ARG A 5 -17.65 9.79 14.54
C ARG A 5 -16.57 8.71 14.55
N GLN A 6 -16.70 7.69 15.40
CA GLN A 6 -15.75 6.57 15.41
C GLN A 6 -15.90 5.68 14.18
N PHE A 7 -17.12 5.44 13.72
CA PHE A 7 -17.39 4.74 12.48
C PHE A 7 -16.72 5.43 11.28
N GLU A 8 -16.88 6.75 11.15
CA GLU A 8 -16.22 7.52 10.09
C GLU A 8 -14.69 7.40 10.18
N LYS A 9 -14.10 7.52 11.38
CA LYS A 9 -12.65 7.32 11.56
C LYS A 9 -12.17 5.92 11.14
N ILE A 10 -12.94 4.88 11.46
CA ILE A 10 -12.62 3.49 11.08
C ILE A 10 -12.71 3.34 9.56
N LYS A 11 -13.77 3.88 8.95
CA LYS A 11 -13.96 3.89 7.50
C LYS A 11 -12.80 4.59 6.79
N ASP A 12 -12.46 5.81 7.22
CA ASP A 12 -11.40 6.62 6.61
C ASP A 12 -10.05 5.91 6.73
N ARG A 13 -9.79 5.24 7.87
CA ARG A 13 -8.56 4.46 8.07
C ARG A 13 -8.49 3.24 7.16
N LEU A 14 -9.59 2.51 6.99
CA LEU A 14 -9.65 1.38 6.05
C LEU A 14 -9.41 1.84 4.60
N VAL A 15 -10.04 2.94 4.19
CA VAL A 15 -9.80 3.52 2.86
C VAL A 15 -8.35 3.95 2.69
N TYR A 16 -7.75 4.58 3.71
CA TYR A 16 -6.34 4.96 3.72
C TYR A 16 -5.40 3.75 3.59
N CYS A 17 -5.74 2.61 4.22
CA CYS A 17 -5.00 1.35 4.08
C CYS A 17 -5.26 0.63 2.73
N GLY A 18 -6.00 1.24 1.79
CA GLY A 18 -6.26 0.68 0.46
C GLY A 18 -7.47 -0.28 0.38
N PHE A 19 -8.30 -0.34 1.41
CA PHE A 19 -9.53 -1.14 1.36
C PHE A 19 -10.65 -0.39 0.64
N LEU A 20 -11.42 -1.14 -0.12
CA LEU A 20 -12.65 -0.67 -0.73
C LEU A 20 -13.82 -0.91 0.21
N VAL A 21 -14.44 0.17 0.69
CA VAL A 21 -15.59 0.11 1.60
C VAL A 21 -16.89 0.26 0.81
N LYS A 22 -17.81 -0.69 0.99
CA LYS A 22 -19.12 -0.79 0.30
C LYS A 22 -20.23 -1.18 1.28
N ASP A 23 -21.48 -1.15 0.81
CA ASP A 23 -22.66 -1.67 1.52
C ASP A 23 -22.81 -1.20 2.97
N ILE A 24 -22.63 0.10 3.22
CA ILE A 24 -22.81 0.68 4.55
C ILE A 24 -24.29 0.61 4.93
N LYS A 25 -24.58 -0.03 6.08
CA LYS A 25 -25.94 -0.20 6.62
C LYS A 25 -25.96 0.15 8.09
N GLU A 26 -27.01 0.85 8.52
CA GLU A 26 -27.27 1.05 9.94
C GLU A 26 -27.91 -0.22 10.52
N ILE A 27 -27.44 -0.65 11.69
CA ILE A 27 -27.92 -1.85 12.40
C ILE A 27 -28.35 -1.47 13.82
N GLN A 28 -29.00 -2.38 14.52
CA GLN A 28 -29.41 -2.14 15.89
C GLN A 28 -28.17 -1.83 16.76
N TYR A 29 -28.13 -0.61 17.30
CA TYR A 29 -27.03 -0.08 18.11
C TYR A 29 -25.68 0.07 17.36
N GLY A 30 -25.67 0.19 16.03
CA GLY A 30 -24.41 0.22 15.28
C GLY A 30 -24.49 0.51 13.78
N PHE A 31 -23.36 0.31 13.13
CA PHE A 31 -23.19 0.34 11.68
C PHE A 31 -22.49 -0.93 11.21
N GLN A 32 -22.83 -1.36 10.01
CA GLN A 32 -22.16 -2.45 9.30
C GLN A 32 -21.61 -1.91 7.98
N MET A 33 -20.43 -2.37 7.58
CA MET A 33 -19.86 -2.10 6.26
C MET A 33 -19.26 -3.38 5.68
N ARG A 34 -19.24 -3.47 4.35
CA ARG A 34 -18.45 -4.47 3.62
C ARG A 34 -17.11 -3.86 3.27
N VAL A 35 -16.04 -4.60 3.48
CA VAL A 35 -14.67 -4.22 3.11
C VAL A 35 -14.13 -5.22 2.10
N ALA A 36 -13.42 -4.73 1.09
CA ALA A 36 -12.78 -5.55 0.08
C ALA A 36 -11.32 -5.15 -0.07
N TYR A 37 -10.46 -6.14 -0.32
CA TYR A 37 -9.05 -5.94 -0.63
C TYR A 37 -8.63 -6.98 -1.68
N GLY A 38 -8.38 -6.53 -2.91
CA GLY A 38 -8.22 -7.43 -4.05
C GLY A 38 -9.52 -8.20 -4.34
N GLU A 39 -9.43 -9.53 -4.41
CA GLU A 39 -10.58 -10.43 -4.65
C GLU A 39 -11.29 -10.87 -3.35
N GLU A 40 -10.72 -10.55 -2.19
CA GLU A 40 -11.29 -10.93 -0.90
C GLU A 40 -12.27 -9.87 -0.38
N GLU A 41 -13.39 -10.32 0.16
CA GLU A 41 -14.38 -9.46 0.81
C GLU A 41 -14.75 -9.97 2.20
N GLY A 42 -15.06 -9.03 3.10
CA GLY A 42 -15.45 -9.32 4.47
C GLY A 42 -16.43 -8.28 4.99
N VAL A 43 -17.07 -8.60 6.12
CA VAL A 43 -18.04 -7.71 6.76
C VAL A 43 -17.48 -7.27 8.12
N ILE A 44 -17.52 -5.96 8.36
CA ILE A 44 -17.13 -5.36 9.64
C ILE A 44 -18.36 -4.70 10.25
N ARG A 45 -18.53 -4.88 11.57
CA ARG A 45 -19.58 -4.22 12.35
C ARG A 45 -18.96 -3.35 13.44
N VAL A 46 -19.51 -2.15 13.60
CA VAL A 46 -19.16 -1.21 14.67
C VAL A 46 -20.42 -0.95 15.47
N PHE A 47 -20.47 -1.33 16.74
CA PHE A 47 -21.67 -1.19 17.56
C PHE A 47 -21.35 -0.78 18.98
N GLU A 48 -22.31 -0.18 19.67
CA GLU A 48 -22.15 0.25 21.06
C GLU A 48 -22.59 -0.85 22.04
N SER A 49 -21.65 -1.32 22.84
CA SER A 49 -21.91 -2.24 23.94
C SER A 49 -22.22 -1.46 25.21
N LYS A 50 -23.34 -1.79 25.87
CA LYS A 50 -23.75 -1.18 27.15
C LYS A 50 -22.69 -1.28 28.25
N LYS A 51 -21.79 -2.28 28.19
CA LYS A 51 -20.78 -2.55 29.22
C LYS A 51 -19.37 -2.04 28.87
N TYR A 52 -19.03 -1.94 27.59
CA TYR A 52 -17.65 -1.70 27.13
C TYR A 52 -17.52 -0.52 26.16
N GLY A 53 -18.60 0.22 25.90
CA GLY A 53 -18.61 1.28 24.89
C GLY A 53 -18.59 0.73 23.46
N VAL A 54 -18.05 1.49 22.52
CA VAL A 54 -18.01 1.12 21.10
C VAL A 54 -17.08 -0.08 20.87
N LYS A 55 -17.59 -1.10 20.20
CA LYS A 55 -16.87 -2.31 19.80
C LYS A 55 -16.85 -2.49 18.28
N LEU A 56 -15.76 -3.08 17.82
CA LEU A 56 -15.56 -3.54 16.45
C LEU A 56 -15.67 -5.08 16.43
N ASP A 57 -16.45 -5.61 15.50
CA ASP A 57 -16.56 -7.05 15.23
C ASP A 57 -16.12 -7.33 13.79
N THR A 58 -15.00 -8.05 13.70
CA THR A 58 -14.35 -8.50 12.46
C THR A 58 -14.52 -10.00 12.23
N SER A 59 -15.28 -10.70 13.08
CA SER A 59 -15.42 -12.17 13.03
C SER A 59 -16.07 -12.70 11.76
N LEU A 60 -16.71 -11.82 10.98
CA LEU A 60 -17.36 -12.14 9.70
C LEU A 60 -16.42 -12.05 8.50
N ILE A 61 -15.14 -11.80 8.73
CA ILE A 61 -14.09 -11.90 7.71
C ILE A 61 -13.62 -13.37 7.68
N ARG A 62 -13.87 -14.06 6.56
CA ARG A 62 -13.53 -15.49 6.42
C ARG A 62 -12.11 -15.73 5.92
N GLY A 63 -11.54 -14.80 5.16
CA GLY A 63 -10.17 -14.88 4.67
C GLY A 63 -9.19 -14.54 5.79
N TYR A 64 -8.24 -15.46 6.06
CA TYR A 64 -7.21 -15.24 7.07
C TYR A 64 -6.36 -14.00 6.75
N ASP A 65 -5.99 -13.83 5.49
CA ASP A 65 -5.20 -12.70 5.02
C ASP A 65 -5.98 -11.38 5.13
N LEU A 66 -7.24 -11.36 4.71
CA LEU A 66 -8.09 -10.18 4.88
C LEU A 66 -8.28 -9.83 6.36
N ALA A 67 -8.49 -10.81 7.24
CA ALA A 67 -8.67 -10.58 8.68
C ALA A 67 -7.40 -9.98 9.30
N LYS A 68 -6.23 -10.55 9.01
CA LYS A 68 -4.93 -10.04 9.48
C LYS A 68 -4.67 -8.61 9.00
N ARG A 69 -4.96 -8.30 7.73
CA ARG A 69 -4.81 -6.96 7.17
C ARG A 69 -5.73 -5.94 7.85
N VAL A 70 -6.97 -6.31 8.12
CA VAL A 70 -7.92 -5.45 8.83
C VAL A 70 -7.45 -5.18 10.26
N ASP A 71 -6.99 -6.21 10.97
CA ASP A 71 -6.49 -6.06 12.34
C ASP A 71 -5.25 -5.15 12.42
N ILE A 72 -4.33 -5.28 11.47
CA ILE A 72 -3.16 -4.38 11.32
C ILE A 72 -3.62 -2.94 11.05
N CYS A 73 -4.50 -2.76 10.06
CA CYS A 73 -4.97 -1.42 9.67
C CYS A 73 -5.67 -0.69 10.83
N LEU A 74 -6.45 -1.43 11.62
CA LEU A 74 -7.23 -0.88 12.74
C LEU A 74 -6.45 -0.82 14.05
N GLY A 75 -5.24 -1.39 14.12
CA GLY A 75 -4.34 -1.27 15.27
C GLY A 75 -4.82 -2.00 16.53
N ASN A 76 -5.54 -3.11 16.37
CA ASN A 76 -6.12 -3.85 17.51
C ASN A 76 -5.16 -4.81 18.22
N ASN A 77 -3.91 -4.95 17.74
CA ASN A 77 -2.88 -5.69 18.47
C ASN A 77 -2.01 -4.74 19.31
N LYS A 78 -2.03 -4.96 20.63
CA LYS A 78 -0.87 -4.70 21.49
C LYS A 78 0.34 -5.32 20.79
N THR A 79 1.25 -4.50 20.27
CA THR A 79 2.51 -4.08 20.90
C THR A 79 3.19 -3.09 19.94
N GLU A 80 3.69 -1.96 20.43
CA GLU A 80 4.55 -1.03 19.66
C GLU A 80 5.82 -1.71 19.08
N SER A 81 6.11 -2.95 19.47
CA SER A 81 7.27 -3.74 19.03
C SER A 81 7.09 -4.49 17.69
N ASP A 82 5.89 -4.55 17.12
CA ASP A 82 5.63 -5.30 15.87
C ASP A 82 5.53 -4.40 14.61
N LEU A 83 5.36 -3.09 14.78
CA LEU A 83 5.42 -2.13 13.67
C LEU A 83 6.81 -2.12 13.02
N THR A 84 7.86 -2.25 13.82
CA THR A 84 9.24 -2.39 13.35
C THR A 84 9.53 -3.76 12.71
N LYS A 85 8.78 -4.82 13.04
CA LYS A 85 8.98 -6.16 12.45
C LYS A 85 8.24 -6.38 11.14
N LEU A 86 7.10 -5.71 10.93
CA LEU A 86 6.36 -5.78 9.66
C LEU A 86 7.02 -4.95 8.55
N GLU A 87 7.80 -3.92 8.89
CA GLU A 87 8.69 -3.24 7.95
C GLU A 87 9.85 -4.15 7.52
N GLU A 88 10.35 -5.02 8.41
CA GLU A 88 11.46 -5.93 8.10
C GLU A 88 11.05 -7.21 7.34
N GLU A 89 9.84 -7.76 7.54
CA GLU A 89 9.42 -9.02 6.87
C GLU A 89 9.09 -8.86 5.36
N GLY A 90 8.92 -7.64 4.86
CA GLY A 90 8.70 -7.33 3.44
C GLY A 90 9.87 -6.62 2.76
N GLN A 91 10.94 -6.35 3.51
CA GLN A 91 12.08 -5.59 3.02
C GLN A 91 13.19 -6.54 2.58
N PHE A 92 13.30 -6.71 1.26
CA PHE A 92 14.43 -7.43 0.68
C PHE A 92 15.66 -6.53 0.72
N ASP A 93 16.84 -7.12 0.91
CA ASP A 93 18.11 -6.37 0.83
C ASP A 93 18.24 -5.64 -0.52
N PHE A 94 17.68 -6.26 -1.56
CA PHE A 94 17.65 -5.76 -2.92
C PHE A 94 16.32 -6.04 -3.62
N TYR A 95 15.90 -5.08 -4.43
CA TYR A 95 14.81 -5.23 -5.39
C TYR A 95 15.38 -5.19 -6.80
N VAL A 96 14.87 -6.04 -7.68
CA VAL A 96 15.24 -6.04 -9.09
C VAL A 96 14.01 -5.65 -9.89
N GLY A 97 14.14 -4.63 -10.74
CA GLY A 97 13.11 -4.19 -11.66
C GLY A 97 13.64 -4.18 -13.09
N SER A 98 12.78 -4.45 -14.06
CA SER A 98 13.11 -4.38 -15.48
C SER A 98 12.00 -3.69 -16.25
N ASP A 99 12.36 -2.98 -17.31
CA ASP A 99 11.41 -2.30 -18.20
C ASP A 99 11.94 -2.22 -19.64
N GLU A 100 11.05 -1.99 -20.60
CA GLU A 100 11.37 -1.83 -22.01
C GLU A 100 11.02 -0.46 -22.59
N SER A 101 11.82 0.02 -23.54
CA SER A 101 11.54 1.20 -24.35
C SER A 101 11.79 0.91 -25.83
N GLY A 102 11.00 1.53 -26.72
CA GLY A 102 11.07 1.28 -28.16
C GLY A 102 10.00 0.33 -28.69
N LYS A 103 9.11 -0.16 -27.83
CA LYS A 103 7.97 -0.99 -28.24
C LYS A 103 6.94 -0.14 -28.98
N GLY A 104 6.80 -0.39 -30.28
CA GLY A 104 5.89 0.36 -31.16
C GLY A 104 6.57 1.46 -31.98
N ASP A 105 7.87 1.69 -31.75
CA ASP A 105 8.65 2.56 -32.61
C ASP A 105 8.89 1.87 -33.95
N TYR A 106 8.65 2.59 -35.04
CA TYR A 106 8.91 2.07 -36.39
C TYR A 106 10.41 2.02 -36.69
N PHE A 107 11.18 2.96 -36.13
CA PHE A 107 12.63 3.05 -36.26
C PHE A 107 13.28 2.97 -34.89
N GLY A 108 14.42 2.28 -34.82
CA GLY A 108 15.21 2.15 -33.61
C GLY A 108 15.08 0.76 -32.96
N PRO A 109 15.99 0.45 -32.02
CA PRO A 109 15.97 -0.83 -31.32
C PRO A 109 14.93 -0.85 -30.21
N LEU A 110 14.40 -2.04 -29.92
CA LEU A 110 13.78 -2.32 -28.63
C LEU A 110 14.89 -2.49 -27.60
N VAL A 111 14.88 -1.70 -26.54
CA VAL A 111 15.85 -1.75 -25.44
C VAL A 111 15.14 -2.24 -24.19
N ILE A 112 15.73 -3.22 -23.50
CA ILE A 112 15.23 -3.74 -22.23
C ILE A 112 16.33 -3.52 -21.21
N ALA A 113 16.01 -2.88 -20.09
CA ALA A 113 16.97 -2.66 -19.01
C ALA A 113 16.46 -3.31 -17.72
N GLY A 114 17.38 -3.86 -16.93
CA GLY A 114 17.16 -4.35 -15.58
C GLY A 114 18.08 -3.64 -14.60
N THR A 115 17.58 -3.28 -13.42
CA THR A 115 18.35 -2.63 -12.35
C THR A 115 18.10 -3.31 -11.01
N MET A 116 19.12 -3.33 -10.16
CA MET A 116 19.05 -3.85 -8.80
C MET A 116 19.26 -2.69 -7.82
N VAL A 117 18.26 -2.42 -6.98
CA VAL A 117 18.26 -1.33 -6.01
C VAL A 117 18.24 -1.86 -4.59
N SER A 118 19.08 -1.31 -3.71
CA SER A 118 18.96 -1.51 -2.26
C SER A 118 17.97 -0.51 -1.67
N ASN A 119 17.60 -0.71 -0.40
CA ASN A 119 16.74 0.22 0.33
C ASN A 119 17.33 1.64 0.41
N GLU A 120 18.65 1.78 0.55
CA GLU A 120 19.31 3.09 0.52
C GLU A 120 19.16 3.77 -0.85
N ASN A 121 19.37 3.01 -1.93
CA ASN A 121 19.26 3.52 -3.29
C ASN A 121 17.82 3.93 -3.61
N LEU A 122 16.83 3.16 -3.15
CA LEU A 122 15.41 3.46 -3.35
C LEU A 122 15.05 4.85 -2.79
N ASN A 123 15.40 5.11 -1.52
CA ASN A 123 15.15 6.39 -0.87
C ASN A 123 15.82 7.57 -1.62
N ARG A 124 17.05 7.36 -2.12
CA ARG A 124 17.74 8.37 -2.93
C ARG A 124 17.03 8.61 -4.26
N LEU A 125 16.63 7.56 -4.98
CA LEU A 125 15.93 7.68 -6.26
C LEU A 125 14.57 8.38 -6.12
N GLU A 126 13.82 8.08 -5.06
CA GLU A 126 12.57 8.78 -4.74
C GLU A 126 12.81 10.26 -4.47
N SER A 127 13.86 10.61 -3.70
CA SER A 127 14.23 12.00 -3.43
C SER A 127 14.64 12.78 -4.69
N LEU A 128 15.22 12.08 -5.68
CA LEU A 128 15.52 12.64 -7.01
C LEU A 128 14.27 12.82 -7.87
N GLY A 129 13.11 12.35 -7.40
CA GLY A 129 11.83 12.46 -8.10
C GLY A 129 11.73 11.53 -9.29
N ILE A 130 12.29 10.31 -9.19
CA ILE A 130 12.07 9.26 -10.19
C ILE A 130 10.57 8.95 -10.29
N LYS A 131 10.07 8.84 -11.51
CA LYS A 131 8.66 8.61 -11.84
C LYS A 131 8.59 7.81 -13.14
N ASP A 132 7.38 7.46 -13.57
CA ASP A 132 7.14 6.94 -14.92
C ASP A 132 7.81 7.84 -15.96
N SER A 133 8.65 7.24 -16.82
CA SER A 133 9.46 7.95 -17.82
C SER A 133 8.60 8.75 -18.81
N LYS A 134 7.35 8.34 -19.04
CA LYS A 134 6.38 9.05 -19.89
C LYS A 134 5.96 10.41 -19.33
N LEU A 135 6.11 10.60 -18.03
CA LEU A 135 5.79 11.85 -17.34
C LEU A 135 7.00 12.80 -17.24
N LEU A 136 8.16 12.37 -17.73
CA LEU A 136 9.41 13.13 -17.65
C LEU A 136 9.74 13.74 -19.01
N LYS A 137 10.33 14.94 -18.99
CA LYS A 137 10.93 15.56 -20.18
C LYS A 137 12.33 14.95 -20.43
N GLU A 138 12.79 14.95 -21.67
CA GLU A 138 14.10 14.40 -22.06
C GLU A 138 15.26 14.92 -21.20
N ASP A 139 15.35 16.24 -20.99
CA ASP A 139 16.40 16.83 -20.13
C ASP A 139 16.40 16.23 -18.72
N ARG A 140 15.21 15.91 -18.19
CA ARG A 140 15.07 15.30 -16.87
C ARG A 140 15.50 13.84 -16.89
N ILE A 141 15.25 13.13 -17.99
CA ILE A 141 15.70 11.75 -18.18
C ILE A 141 17.24 11.70 -18.17
N PHE A 142 17.92 12.55 -18.95
CA PHE A 142 19.39 12.60 -18.98
C PHE A 142 20.00 13.00 -17.64
N TYR A 143 19.35 13.93 -16.92
CA TYR A 143 19.76 14.27 -15.56
C TYR A 143 19.65 13.08 -14.61
N LEU A 144 18.50 12.38 -14.62
CA LEU A 144 18.27 11.22 -13.76
C LEU A 144 19.21 10.07 -14.11
N GLU A 145 19.47 9.81 -15.39
CA GLU A 145 20.46 8.82 -15.85
C GLU A 145 21.83 9.11 -15.22
N SER A 146 22.28 10.36 -15.30
CA SER A 146 23.57 10.79 -14.75
C SER A 146 23.66 10.55 -13.23
N GLU A 147 22.58 10.82 -12.50
CA GLU A 147 22.51 10.57 -11.06
C GLU A 147 22.46 9.08 -10.73
N ILE A 148 21.69 8.27 -11.47
CA ILE A 148 21.64 6.81 -11.31
C ILE A 148 23.04 6.18 -11.51
N LEU A 149 23.75 6.61 -12.55
CA LEU A 149 25.12 6.16 -12.83
C LEU A 149 26.08 6.59 -11.72
N ARG A 150 25.94 7.81 -11.20
CA ARG A 150 26.76 8.33 -10.09
C ARG A 150 26.54 7.55 -8.79
N LEU A 151 25.30 7.14 -8.53
CA LEU A 151 24.95 6.27 -7.41
C LEU A 151 25.50 4.84 -7.57
N ARG A 152 26.08 4.51 -8.72
CA ARG A 152 26.67 3.19 -9.04
C ARG A 152 25.68 2.04 -8.81
N ILE A 153 24.42 2.29 -9.12
CA ILE A 153 23.36 1.28 -9.02
C ILE A 153 23.63 0.22 -10.09
N PRO A 154 23.71 -1.08 -9.74
CA PRO A 154 23.89 -2.13 -10.72
C PRO A 154 22.74 -2.15 -11.74
N TYR A 155 23.09 -2.18 -13.02
CA TYR A 155 22.13 -2.30 -14.11
C TYR A 155 22.70 -3.10 -15.29
N LYS A 156 21.80 -3.60 -16.14
CA LYS A 156 22.09 -4.22 -17.43
C LYS A 156 21.08 -3.69 -18.44
N ARG A 157 21.50 -3.45 -19.68
CA ARG A 157 20.65 -3.03 -20.80
C ARG A 157 21.07 -3.77 -22.06
#